data_AF-A0A9P5MRN2-F1
#
_entry.id   AF-A0A9P5MRN2-F1
#
_cell.length_a   1.000
_cell.length_b   1.000
_cell.length_c   1.000
_cell.angle_alpha   90.00
_cell.angle_beta   90.00
_cell.angle_gamma   90.00
#
_symmetry.space_group_name_H-M   'P 1'
#
loop_
_entity.id
_entity.type
_entity.pdbx_description
1 polymer ?
#
loop_
_entity_poly.entity_id
_entity_poly.type
_entity_poly.pdbx_seq_one_letter_code
_entity_poly.pdbx_strand_id
1 'polypeptide(L)'
;MLALTAAILRDPRHNEPPVSDQKKATLHFYSQLNDQRDLLVDGYIAHMFGPLDAEAYYVTLLKMETRHIQWHIDLTGAFLAAPPPEPATDRHDWVIDYAIRSAGPVIPQNIWVPKRSSDKVRRRDHERLHPPIFFIHKSGRDLGLPLFEAAQGNCISLRGAEEAAFVTTSAHAQIRTNVSSISTFIARI
;
A
#
# COMPACT_ATOMS: atom_id res chain seq x y z
N MET A 1 22.04 -46.83 54.46
CA MET A 1 20.65 -46.43 54.16
C MET A 1 20.72 -45.39 53.05
N LEU A 2 20.58 -45.80 51.79
CA LEU A 2 20.72 -44.96 50.60
C LEU A 2 19.34 -44.90 49.92
N ALA A 3 18.74 -43.72 49.88
CA ALA A 3 17.49 -43.47 49.17
C ALA A 3 17.78 -43.21 47.69
N LEU A 4 17.18 -44.01 46.81
CA LEU A 4 17.26 -43.87 45.36
C LEU A 4 15.97 -43.16 44.88
N THR A 5 16.09 -41.90 44.47
CA THR A 5 14.98 -41.11 43.92
C THR A 5 14.98 -41.27 42.40
N ALA A 6 13.96 -41.92 41.84
CA ALA A 6 13.79 -42.07 40.40
C ALA A 6 13.17 -40.79 39.80
N ALA A 7 13.92 -40.10 38.94
CA ALA A 7 13.41 -38.99 38.13
C ALA A 7 12.76 -39.54 36.85
N ILE A 8 11.46 -39.26 36.68
CA ILE A 8 10.70 -39.57 35.48
C ILE A 8 11.03 -38.49 34.42
N LEU A 9 11.84 -38.86 33.44
CA LEU A 9 12.05 -38.08 32.21
C LEU A 9 10.74 -38.06 31.40
N ARG A 10 10.06 -36.91 31.37
CA ARG A 10 8.96 -36.65 30.43
C ARG A 10 9.55 -36.23 29.08
N ASP A 11 9.18 -36.94 28.01
CA ASP A 11 9.49 -36.60 26.62
C ASP A 11 8.78 -35.28 26.24
N PRO A 12 9.52 -34.22 25.84
CA PRO A 12 8.93 -32.91 25.52
C PRO A 12 8.18 -32.85 24.18
N ARG A 13 8.02 -33.96 23.43
CA ARG A 13 7.53 -33.96 22.04
C ARG A 13 6.00 -34.01 21.83
N HIS A 14 5.17 -33.66 22.81
CA HIS A 14 3.71 -33.88 22.70
C HIS A 14 2.78 -32.70 22.96
N ASN A 15 3.22 -31.45 22.81
CA ASN A 15 2.32 -30.29 22.91
C ASN A 15 2.52 -29.25 21.79
N GLU A 16 2.71 -29.67 20.53
CA GLU A 16 2.50 -28.73 19.44
C GLU A 16 1.01 -28.68 19.08
N PRO A 17 0.36 -27.50 19.18
CA PRO A 17 -1.03 -27.36 18.80
C PRO A 17 -1.18 -27.68 17.30
N PRO A 18 -2.31 -28.28 16.89
CA PRO A 18 -2.52 -28.64 15.49
C PRO A 18 -2.41 -27.41 14.59
N VAL A 19 -1.69 -27.55 13.47
CA VAL A 19 -1.37 -26.49 12.48
C VAL A 19 -2.59 -25.66 12.03
N SER A 20 -3.79 -26.24 12.09
CA SER A 20 -5.09 -25.58 11.88
C SER A 20 -5.32 -24.39 12.82
N ASP A 21 -5.02 -24.57 14.10
CA ASP A 21 -5.35 -23.61 15.15
C ASP A 21 -4.34 -22.47 15.21
N GLN A 22 -3.09 -22.73 14.84
CA GLN A 22 -2.08 -21.69 14.63
C GLN A 22 -2.46 -20.74 13.48
N LYS A 23 -2.92 -21.26 12.34
CA LYS A 23 -3.34 -20.40 11.21
C LYS A 23 -4.53 -19.50 11.57
N LYS A 24 -5.51 -20.03 12.32
CA LYS A 24 -6.65 -19.24 12.80
C LYS A 24 -6.24 -18.16 13.80
N ALA A 25 -5.38 -18.49 14.76
CA ALA A 25 -4.87 -17.52 15.72
C ALA A 25 -4.07 -16.40 15.03
N THR A 26 -3.22 -16.76 14.05
CA THR A 26 -2.48 -15.80 13.24
C THR A 26 -3.39 -14.88 12.43
N LEU A 27 -4.41 -15.43 11.75
CA LEU A 27 -5.37 -14.63 10.97
C LEU A 27 -6.17 -13.66 11.86
N HIS A 28 -6.60 -14.09 13.04
CA HIS A 28 -7.31 -13.23 13.99
C HIS A 28 -6.43 -12.10 14.56
N PHE A 29 -5.15 -12.38 14.79
CA PHE A 29 -4.21 -11.36 15.24
C PHE A 29 -3.97 -10.29 14.16
N TYR A 30 -3.85 -10.70 12.89
CA TYR A 30 -3.73 -9.76 11.77
C TYR A 30 -5.01 -8.95 11.53
N SER A 31 -6.20 -9.53 11.73
CA SER A 31 -7.44 -8.76 11.59
C SER A 31 -7.57 -7.67 12.66
N GLN A 32 -7.21 -7.97 13.92
CA GLN A 32 -7.26 -6.98 15.01
C GLN A 32 -6.25 -5.83 14.83
N LEU A 33 -5.06 -6.11 14.27
CA LEU A 33 -4.08 -5.05 13.96
C LEU A 33 -4.50 -4.20 12.76
N ASN A 34 -5.29 -4.75 11.84
CA ASN A 34 -5.82 -4.04 10.69
C ASN A 34 -6.98 -3.09 11.08
N ASP A 35 -7.75 -3.41 12.12
CA ASP A 35 -8.86 -2.57 12.59
C ASP A 35 -8.42 -1.22 13.18
N GLN A 36 -7.13 -1.04 13.47
CA GLN A 36 -6.60 0.20 14.06
C GLN A 36 -6.04 1.19 13.04
N ARG A 37 -5.88 0.80 11.79
CA ARG A 37 -5.27 1.68 10.78
C ARG A 37 -6.33 2.56 10.14
N ASP A 38 -6.02 3.84 9.98
CA ASP A 38 -6.89 4.81 9.32
C ASP A 38 -6.33 5.13 7.93
N LEU A 39 -7.14 4.95 6.88
CA LEU A 39 -6.79 5.27 5.50
C LEU A 39 -6.23 6.69 5.34
N LEU A 40 -6.79 7.67 6.07
CA LEU A 40 -6.44 9.09 5.98
C LEU A 40 -5.23 9.46 6.84
N VAL A 41 -4.66 8.52 7.59
CA VAL A 41 -3.50 8.74 8.46
C VAL A 41 -2.35 7.81 8.08
N ASP A 42 -2.63 6.51 7.98
CA ASP A 42 -1.64 5.45 7.81
C ASP A 42 -1.38 5.09 6.34
N GLY A 43 -2.12 5.66 5.38
CA GLY A 43 -1.96 5.44 3.95
C GLY A 43 -0.76 6.17 3.34
N TYR A 44 -0.15 5.62 2.27
CA TYR A 44 0.91 6.32 1.53
C TYR A 44 0.43 7.66 0.96
N ILE A 45 -0.81 7.76 0.51
CA ILE A 45 -1.38 9.00 -0.04
C ILE A 45 -1.54 10.05 1.07
N ALA A 46 -2.01 9.65 2.25
CA ALA A 46 -2.08 10.51 3.43
C ALA A 46 -0.70 11.04 3.84
N HIS A 47 0.32 10.18 3.86
CA HIS A 47 1.68 10.61 4.15
C HIS A 47 2.30 11.49 3.05
N MET A 48 1.86 11.32 1.80
CA MET A 48 2.37 12.09 0.67
C MET A 48 1.74 13.49 0.62
N PHE A 49 0.43 13.62 0.78
CA PHE A 49 -0.29 14.89 0.60
C PHE A 49 -0.81 15.52 1.89
N GLY A 50 -0.82 14.77 2.99
CA GLY A 50 -1.52 15.12 4.22
C GLY A 50 -2.97 14.62 4.23
N PRO A 51 -3.59 14.48 5.43
CA PRO A 51 -4.92 13.87 5.57
C PRO A 51 -6.03 14.59 4.79
N LEU A 52 -6.04 15.93 4.79
CA LEU A 52 -7.07 16.73 4.14
C LEU A 52 -7.05 16.58 2.62
N ASP A 53 -5.85 16.62 2.03
CA ASP A 53 -5.69 16.47 0.58
C ASP A 53 -5.89 15.01 0.14
N ALA A 54 -5.52 14.04 0.98
CA ALA A 54 -5.83 12.63 0.74
C ALA A 54 -7.34 12.36 0.74
N GLU A 55 -8.09 12.92 1.68
CA GLU A 55 -9.55 12.86 1.68
C GLU A 55 -10.13 13.41 0.36
N ALA A 56 -9.72 14.61 -0.05
CA ALA A 56 -10.16 15.20 -1.31
C ALA A 56 -9.80 14.33 -2.53
N TYR A 57 -8.63 13.69 -2.50
CA TYR A 57 -8.20 12.73 -3.52
C TYR A 57 -9.16 11.53 -3.59
N TYR A 58 -9.46 10.86 -2.46
CA TYR A 58 -10.34 9.69 -2.46
C TYR A 58 -11.78 10.04 -2.85
N VAL A 59 -12.30 11.19 -2.42
CA VAL A 59 -13.62 11.67 -2.86
C VAL A 59 -13.67 11.84 -4.37
N THR A 60 -12.60 12.39 -4.96
CA THR A 60 -12.50 12.56 -6.41
C THR A 60 -12.36 11.20 -7.13
N LEU A 61 -11.55 10.29 -6.58
CA LEU A 61 -11.28 8.97 -7.15
C LEU A 61 -12.54 8.09 -7.16
N LEU A 62 -13.24 8.03 -6.03
CA LEU A 62 -14.38 7.13 -5.82
C LEU A 62 -15.72 7.80 -6.09
N LYS A 63 -15.74 9.11 -6.33
CA LYS A 63 -16.94 9.92 -6.56
C LYS A 63 -17.96 9.82 -5.41
N MET A 64 -17.45 9.66 -4.19
CA MET A 64 -18.25 9.44 -2.99
C MET A 64 -17.54 10.07 -1.79
N GLU A 65 -18.31 10.59 -0.83
CA GLU A 65 -17.76 11.11 0.42
C GLU A 65 -17.05 10.01 1.21
N THR A 66 -15.94 10.35 1.88
CA THR A 66 -15.10 9.42 2.65
C THR A 66 -15.86 8.60 3.70
N ARG A 67 -16.80 9.22 4.41
CA ARG A 67 -17.67 8.56 5.39
C ARG A 67 -18.55 7.44 4.82
N HIS A 68 -18.75 7.42 3.50
CA HIS A 68 -19.54 6.40 2.82
C HIS A 68 -18.65 5.36 2.11
N ILE A 69 -17.32 5.55 2.10
CA ILE A 69 -16.39 4.56 1.55
C ILE A 69 -16.37 3.37 2.50
N GLN A 70 -16.89 2.24 2.01
CA GLN A 70 -16.64 0.96 2.65
C GLN A 70 -15.25 0.50 2.23
N TRP A 71 -14.32 0.50 3.18
CA TRP A 71 -12.98 -0.02 2.96
C TRP A 71 -12.59 -1.01 4.04
N HIS A 72 -11.63 -1.87 3.70
CA HIS A 72 -10.99 -2.79 4.63
C HIS A 72 -9.53 -2.97 4.23
N ILE A 73 -8.75 -3.63 5.09
CA ILE A 73 -7.33 -3.88 4.86
C ILE A 73 -7.09 -5.38 4.70
N ASP A 74 -6.42 -5.77 3.62
CA ASP A 74 -6.08 -7.16 3.38
C ASP A 74 -4.82 -7.60 4.16
N LEU A 75 -4.43 -8.87 4.00
CA LEU A 75 -3.23 -9.43 4.66
C LEU A 75 -1.91 -8.84 4.13
N THR A 76 -1.95 -8.17 2.98
CA THR A 76 -0.81 -7.45 2.44
C THR A 76 -0.74 -6.02 3.01
N GLY A 77 -1.77 -5.52 3.67
CA GLY A 77 -1.85 -4.12 4.09
C GLY A 77 -2.35 -3.20 2.98
N ALA A 78 -2.99 -3.73 1.94
CA ALA A 78 -3.68 -2.94 0.92
C ALA A 78 -5.00 -2.43 1.50
N PHE A 79 -5.27 -1.14 1.34
CA PHE A 79 -6.61 -0.59 1.56
C PHE A 79 -7.46 -0.87 0.33
N LEU A 80 -8.52 -1.63 0.55
CA LEU A 80 -9.45 -2.10 -0.47
C LEU A 80 -10.78 -1.37 -0.32
N ALA A 81 -11.29 -0.76 -1.38
CA ALA A 81 -12.59 -0.09 -1.40
C ALA A 81 -13.64 -0.88 -2.19
N ALA A 82 -14.86 -0.95 -1.65
CA ALA A 82 -15.99 -1.64 -2.24
C ALA A 82 -17.28 -0.78 -2.26
N PRO A 83 -18.16 -0.95 -3.26
CA PRO A 83 -17.86 -1.55 -4.57
C PRO A 83 -17.00 -0.59 -5.42
N PRO A 84 -16.29 -1.10 -6.45
CA PRO A 84 -15.60 -0.22 -7.39
C PRO A 84 -16.58 0.73 -8.11
N PRO A 85 -16.20 1.98 -8.38
CA PRO A 85 -17.04 2.88 -9.16
C PRO A 85 -17.30 2.26 -10.55
N GLU A 86 -18.58 2.13 -10.90
CA GLU A 86 -19.08 1.43 -12.09
C GLU A 86 -18.35 1.76 -13.42
N PRO A 87 -18.32 0.83 -14.40
CA PRO A 87 -18.89 -0.52 -14.40
C PRO A 87 -17.76 -1.55 -14.51
N ALA A 88 -17.07 -1.85 -13.41
CA ALA A 88 -16.20 -3.02 -13.39
C ALA A 88 -17.09 -4.26 -13.44
N THR A 89 -17.01 -5.04 -14.52
CA THR A 89 -17.71 -6.33 -14.66
C THR A 89 -17.24 -7.37 -13.64
N ASP A 90 -16.09 -7.12 -13.02
CA ASP A 90 -15.55 -7.92 -11.95
C ASP A 90 -15.73 -7.21 -10.60
N ARG A 91 -16.47 -7.84 -9.69
CA ARG A 91 -16.78 -7.31 -8.35
C ARG A 91 -15.60 -7.54 -7.40
N HIS A 92 -14.41 -7.15 -7.82
CA HIS A 92 -13.24 -7.19 -6.98
C HIS A 92 -13.04 -5.83 -6.32
N ASP A 93 -12.67 -5.85 -5.05
CA ASP A 93 -12.37 -4.64 -4.31
C ASP A 93 -11.19 -3.91 -4.95
N TRP A 94 -11.25 -2.59 -4.99
CA TRP A 94 -10.20 -1.77 -5.59
C TRP A 94 -9.11 -1.45 -4.56
N VAL A 95 -7.86 -1.76 -4.90
CA VAL A 95 -6.71 -1.24 -4.16
C VAL A 95 -6.64 0.28 -4.37
N ILE A 96 -6.95 1.03 -3.31
CA ILE A 96 -6.96 2.49 -3.32
C ILE A 96 -5.76 3.09 -2.59
N ASP A 97 -5.14 2.33 -1.69
CA ASP A 97 -3.87 2.70 -1.07
C ASP A 97 -3.19 1.47 -0.46
N TYR A 98 -2.00 1.65 0.10
CA TYR A 98 -1.37 0.74 1.03
C TYR A 98 -1.09 1.45 2.34
N ALA A 99 -1.16 0.70 3.43
CA ALA A 99 -0.70 1.21 4.70
C ALA A 99 0.83 1.29 4.70
N ILE A 100 1.36 2.35 5.33
CA ILE A 100 2.79 2.61 5.44
C ILE A 100 3.49 1.41 6.05
N ARG A 101 4.61 1.07 5.41
CA ARG A 101 5.58 0.08 5.88
C ARG A 101 6.90 0.79 6.21
N SER A 102 7.72 0.18 7.06
CA SER A 102 9.03 0.68 7.45
C SER A 102 10.09 0.54 6.33
N ALA A 103 9.73 0.90 5.10
CA ALA A 103 10.55 0.72 3.89
C ALA A 103 11.36 1.97 3.50
N GLY A 104 11.15 3.10 4.18
CA GLY A 104 11.87 4.35 3.94
C GLY A 104 10.99 5.58 4.06
N PRO A 105 11.54 6.78 3.86
CA PRO A 105 10.79 8.02 3.89
C PRO A 105 9.82 8.11 2.71
N VAL A 106 8.57 8.48 2.98
CA VAL A 106 7.64 8.96 1.94
C VAL A 106 7.94 10.43 1.69
N ILE A 107 8.20 10.77 0.43
CA ILE A 107 8.48 12.14 0.04
C ILE A 107 7.13 12.88 -0.08
N PRO A 108 6.90 13.96 0.70
CA PRO A 108 5.69 14.75 0.56
C PRO A 108 5.58 15.35 -0.84
N GLN A 109 4.37 15.37 -1.40
CA GLN A 109 4.05 15.97 -2.70
C GLN A 109 2.83 16.87 -2.55
N ASN A 110 2.57 17.68 -3.58
CA ASN A 110 1.35 18.49 -3.66
C ASN A 110 0.48 17.95 -4.79
N ILE A 111 -0.83 17.85 -4.56
CA ILE A 111 -1.77 17.53 -5.63
C ILE A 111 -1.71 18.63 -6.67
N TRP A 112 -1.51 18.24 -7.93
CA TRP A 112 -1.55 19.21 -9.02
C TRP A 112 -2.97 19.73 -9.21
N VAL A 113 -3.15 21.04 -9.00
CA VAL A 113 -4.41 21.73 -9.26
C VAL A 113 -4.28 22.56 -10.54
N PRO A 114 -5.14 22.33 -11.55
CA PRO A 114 -5.13 23.14 -12.76
C PRO A 114 -5.36 24.62 -12.45
N LYS A 115 -4.40 25.47 -12.84
CA LYS A 115 -4.47 26.91 -12.59
C LYS A 115 -5.28 27.65 -13.65
N ARG A 116 -5.22 27.23 -14.92
CA ARG A 116 -5.89 27.90 -16.03
C ARG A 116 -7.27 27.31 -16.30
N SER A 117 -8.19 28.14 -16.78
CA SER A 117 -9.52 27.70 -17.20
C SER A 117 -9.45 26.61 -18.28
N SER A 118 -8.52 26.72 -19.24
CA SER A 118 -8.26 25.68 -20.25
C SER A 118 -7.92 24.33 -19.63
N ASP A 119 -7.14 24.33 -18.54
CA ASP A 119 -6.69 23.10 -17.88
C ASP A 119 -7.82 22.52 -17.03
N LYS A 120 -8.70 23.37 -16.48
CA LYS A 120 -9.92 22.93 -15.78
C LYS A 120 -10.92 22.26 -16.73
N VAL A 121 -11.09 22.80 -17.94
CA VAL A 121 -11.94 22.17 -18.99
C VAL A 121 -11.37 20.81 -19.38
N ARG A 122 -10.06 20.73 -19.66
CA ARG A 122 -9.40 19.44 -19.95
C ARG A 122 -9.54 18.43 -18.82
N ARG A 123 -9.44 18.87 -17.56
CA ARG A 123 -9.67 18.01 -16.38
C ARG A 123 -11.09 17.48 -16.35
N ARG A 124 -12.10 18.31 -16.65
CA ARG A 124 -13.51 17.92 -16.68
C ARG A 124 -13.77 16.83 -17.72
N ASP A 125 -13.15 16.93 -18.89
CA ASP A 125 -13.34 15.95 -19.96
C ASP A 125 -12.63 14.60 -19.68
N HIS A 126 -11.66 14.57 -18.75
CA HIS A 126 -10.88 13.39 -18.37
C HIS A 126 -11.10 13.01 -16.89
N GLU A 127 -12.27 13.33 -16.33
CA GLU A 127 -12.58 13.37 -14.88
C GLU A 127 -12.55 12.03 -14.13
N ARG A 128 -12.17 10.92 -14.79
CA ARG A 128 -11.97 9.65 -14.10
C ARG A 128 -10.52 9.56 -13.69
N LEU A 129 -10.25 9.89 -12.41
CA LEU A 129 -9.00 9.44 -11.80
C LEU A 129 -8.95 7.92 -11.87
N HIS A 130 -7.80 7.41 -12.29
CA HIS A 130 -7.51 5.99 -12.18
C HIS A 130 -6.98 5.69 -10.78
N PRO A 131 -7.14 4.44 -10.29
CA PRO A 131 -6.49 4.00 -9.08
C PRO A 131 -4.99 4.32 -9.09
N PRO A 132 -4.42 4.64 -7.92
CA PRO A 132 -2.97 4.82 -7.80
C PRO A 132 -2.24 3.55 -8.24
N ILE A 133 -1.09 3.75 -8.88
CA ILE A 133 -0.22 2.67 -9.31
C ILE A 133 0.82 2.44 -8.22
N PHE A 134 0.86 1.21 -7.69
CA PHE A 134 1.86 0.79 -6.72
C PHE A 134 2.85 -0.19 -7.37
N PHE A 135 4.13 0.02 -7.11
CA PHE A 135 5.18 -0.92 -7.51
C PHE A 135 5.26 -2.05 -6.48
N ILE A 136 4.57 -3.16 -6.74
CA ILE A 136 4.51 -4.29 -5.81
C ILE A 136 5.62 -5.28 -6.17
N HIS A 137 6.41 -5.73 -5.21
CA HIS A 137 7.39 -6.79 -5.45
C HIS A 137 6.72 -8.13 -5.81
N LYS A 138 7.41 -9.01 -6.54
CA LYS A 138 6.96 -10.38 -6.86
C LYS A 138 6.59 -11.18 -5.59
N SER A 139 7.26 -10.91 -4.47
CA SER A 139 6.94 -11.50 -3.15
C SER A 139 5.56 -11.10 -2.60
N GLY A 140 4.99 -9.99 -3.07
CA GLY A 140 3.79 -9.37 -2.52
C GLY A 140 3.98 -8.71 -1.15
N ARG A 141 5.17 -8.83 -0.55
CA ARG A 141 5.47 -8.36 0.81
C ARG A 141 6.06 -6.96 0.89
N ASP A 142 6.56 -6.45 -0.23
CA ASP A 142 7.25 -5.17 -0.30
C ASP A 142 6.64 -4.27 -1.38
N LEU A 143 6.78 -2.96 -1.18
CA LEU A 143 6.32 -1.91 -2.07
C LEU A 143 7.50 -1.01 -2.44
N GLY A 144 7.52 -0.55 -3.68
CA GLY A 144 8.57 0.29 -4.24
C GLY A 144 9.75 -0.51 -4.77
N LEU A 145 10.78 0.25 -5.16
CA LEU A 145 12.10 -0.24 -5.51
C LEU A 145 13.14 0.51 -4.68
N PRO A 146 14.21 -0.16 -4.23
CA PRO A 146 15.38 0.55 -3.72
C PRO A 146 15.88 1.56 -4.75
N LEU A 147 16.28 2.75 -4.29
CA LEU A 147 16.71 3.84 -5.18
C LEU A 147 17.84 3.43 -6.12
N PHE A 148 18.79 2.61 -5.65
CA PHE A 148 19.91 2.15 -6.48
C PHE A 148 19.45 1.22 -7.61
N GLU A 149 18.46 0.35 -7.37
CA GLU A 149 17.88 -0.52 -8.40
C GLU A 149 17.10 0.31 -9.42
N ALA A 150 16.27 1.25 -8.93
CA ALA A 150 15.52 2.17 -9.77
C ALA A 150 16.44 3.01 -10.67
N ALA A 151 17.56 3.51 -10.12
CA ALA A 151 18.55 4.28 -10.87
C ALA A 151 19.26 3.47 -11.96
N GLN A 152 19.39 2.15 -11.78
CA GLN A 152 19.95 1.24 -12.78
C GLN A 152 18.89 0.72 -13.77
N GLY A 153 17.61 1.08 -13.59
CA GLY A 153 16.51 0.51 -14.37
C GLY A 153 16.24 -0.96 -14.06
N ASN A 154 16.76 -1.47 -12.94
CA ASN A 154 16.51 -2.85 -12.52
C ASN A 154 15.15 -2.95 -11.83
N CYS A 155 14.13 -3.36 -12.57
CA CYS A 155 12.77 -3.55 -12.07
C CYS A 155 12.35 -5.03 -12.03
N ILE A 156 13.27 -5.99 -12.24
CA ILE A 156 12.94 -7.42 -12.40
C ILE A 156 12.25 -8.03 -11.17
N SER A 157 12.43 -7.40 -10.01
CA SER A 157 11.82 -7.80 -8.75
C SER A 157 10.35 -7.37 -8.62
N LEU A 158 9.88 -6.45 -9.48
CA LEU A 158 8.49 -6.00 -9.48
C LEU A 158 7.56 -6.98 -10.17
N ARG A 159 6.33 -7.05 -9.65
CA ARG A 159 5.21 -7.77 -10.26
C ARG A 159 4.82 -7.06 -11.57
N GLY A 160 4.64 -7.83 -12.63
CA GLY A 160 4.31 -7.29 -13.95
C GLY A 160 5.45 -6.55 -14.65
N ALA A 161 6.69 -6.61 -14.15
CA ALA A 161 7.84 -5.91 -14.76
C ALA A 161 8.10 -6.33 -16.22
N GLU A 162 7.74 -7.56 -16.57
CA GLU A 162 7.89 -8.12 -17.91
C GLU A 162 6.57 -8.10 -18.70
N GLU A 163 5.51 -7.58 -18.11
CA GLU A 163 4.18 -7.50 -18.73
C GLU A 163 3.99 -6.14 -19.39
N ALA A 164 3.47 -6.14 -20.62
CA ALA A 164 3.07 -4.90 -21.26
C ALA A 164 1.88 -4.30 -20.51
N ALA A 165 2.03 -3.07 -20.01
CA ALA A 165 0.92 -2.36 -19.40
C ALA A 165 -0.21 -2.19 -20.43
N PHE A 166 -1.45 -2.45 -20.02
CA PHE A 166 -2.61 -2.18 -20.86
C PHE A 166 -2.80 -0.67 -20.98
N VAL A 167 -2.28 -0.09 -22.05
CA VAL A 167 -2.45 1.34 -22.35
C VAL A 167 -3.80 1.52 -23.03
N THR A 168 -4.79 2.01 -22.28
CA THR A 168 -6.05 2.45 -22.89
C THR A 168 -5.81 3.66 -23.79
N THR A 169 -6.71 3.92 -24.73
CA THR A 169 -6.63 5.07 -25.65
C THR A 169 -6.65 6.44 -24.95
N SER A 170 -6.81 6.50 -23.62
CA SER A 170 -6.88 7.73 -22.82
C SER A 170 -5.84 7.82 -21.70
N ALA A 171 -4.85 6.93 -21.63
CA ALA A 171 -3.95 6.88 -20.49
C ALA A 171 -2.82 7.92 -20.59
N HIS A 172 -2.97 9.05 -19.89
CA HIS A 172 -1.84 9.91 -19.53
C HIS A 172 -1.55 9.78 -18.03
N ALA A 173 -0.60 8.91 -17.68
CA ALA A 173 0.01 8.93 -16.35
C ALA A 173 1.22 9.86 -16.39
N GLN A 174 1.10 11.07 -15.83
CA GLN A 174 2.24 11.96 -15.65
C GLN A 174 2.71 11.89 -14.19
N ILE A 175 3.69 11.03 -13.92
CA ILE A 175 4.39 11.02 -12.63
C ILE A 175 5.55 12.01 -12.74
N ARG A 176 5.55 13.07 -11.93
CA ARG A 176 6.70 13.98 -11.79
C ARG A 176 7.37 13.73 -10.44
N THR A 177 8.38 12.87 -10.43
CA THR A 177 9.20 12.68 -9.24
C THR A 177 10.33 13.71 -9.27
N ASN A 178 10.18 14.81 -8.53
CA ASN A 178 11.30 15.71 -8.28
C ASN A 178 12.20 15.07 -7.21
N VAL A 179 13.30 14.46 -7.64
CA VAL A 179 14.31 13.95 -6.71
C VAL A 179 15.38 15.03 -6.55
N SER A 180 15.50 15.63 -5.37
CA SER A 180 16.66 16.45 -5.02
C SER A 180 17.68 15.58 -4.28
N SER A 181 18.91 15.53 -4.77
CA SER A 181 20.00 14.96 -3.99
C SER A 181 20.32 15.91 -2.84
N ILE A 182 20.03 15.50 -1.61
CA ILE A 182 20.63 16.13 -0.44
C ILE A 182 22.10 15.75 -0.47
N SER A 183 22.93 16.63 -1.03
CA SER A 183 24.36 16.59 -0.86
C SER A 183 24.63 16.75 0.64
N THR A 184 24.93 15.65 1.32
CA THR A 184 25.32 15.68 2.73
C THR A 184 26.68 16.35 2.81
N PHE A 185 26.70 17.65 3.10
CA PHE A 185 27.92 18.37 3.41
C PHE A 185 28.37 17.94 4.81
N ILE A 186 29.21 16.91 4.89
CA ILE A 186 29.90 16.58 6.14
C ILE A 186 30.93 17.69 6.35
N ALA A 187 30.55 18.73 7.10
CA ALA A 187 31.52 19.65 7.67
C ALA A 187 32.34 18.87 8.69
N ARG A 188 33.57 18.49 8.33
CA ARG A 188 34.59 18.10 9.32
C ARG A 188 34.98 19.37 10.06
N ILE A 189 34.67 19.43 11.35
CA ILE A 189 35.23 20.40 12.31
C ILE A 189 36.56 19.83 12.81
#